data_AF-Q38PN1-F1
#
_entry.id   AF-Q38PN1-F1
#
_cell.length_a   1.000
_cell.length_b   1.000
_cell.length_c   1.000
_cell.angle_alpha   90.00
_cell.angle_beta   90.00
_cell.angle_gamma   90.00
#
_symmetry.space_group_name_H-M   'P 1'
#
loop_
_entity.id
_entity.type
_entity.pdbx_description
1 polymer ?
#
loop_
_entity_poly.entity_id
_entity_poly.type
_entity_poly.pdbx_seq_one_letter_code
_entity_poly.pdbx_strand_id
1 'polypeptide(L)'
;PRVHNYKGLVFANWDPEAPDFDEYVGEFHWWLDNLADAFDGTEAGTEVFHGVLKWRIKSNWKFVSENFLGDTYHGASTHASVEAVGIGPGGRGKRRHGERQNQGGFSKGRMKTSFRLGHGASDNLDYELPYPEFAEPELTEYFEAAWSKRAEKLQAEGRPLGGRGPATLFPNLSFNH
;
A
#
# COMPACT_ATOMS: atom_id res chain seq x y z
N PRO A 1 -5.35 -27.63 -9.27
CA PRO A 1 -4.74 -26.32 -8.96
C PRO A 1 -5.34 -25.26 -9.89
N ARG A 2 -5.80 -24.15 -9.33
CA ARG A 2 -6.32 -22.99 -10.10
C ARG A 2 -5.26 -21.90 -10.11
N VAL A 3 -5.08 -21.27 -11.26
CA VAL A 3 -4.15 -20.15 -11.46
C VAL A 3 -4.94 -18.98 -12.02
N HIS A 4 -4.71 -17.79 -11.49
CA HIS A 4 -5.34 -16.55 -11.93
C HIS A 4 -4.26 -15.49 -12.14
N ASN A 5 -4.37 -14.73 -13.24
CA ASN A 5 -3.50 -13.59 -13.51
C ASN A 5 -4.32 -12.31 -13.33
N TYR A 6 -4.04 -11.59 -12.24
CA TYR A 6 -4.64 -10.31 -11.94
C TYR A 6 -3.67 -9.20 -12.31
N LYS A 7 -3.85 -8.58 -13.48
CA LYS A 7 -3.05 -7.42 -13.92
C LYS A 7 -1.53 -7.64 -13.85
N GLY A 8 -1.07 -8.85 -14.15
CA GLY A 8 0.35 -9.27 -14.06
C GLY A 8 0.72 -9.97 -12.75
N LEU A 9 -0.09 -9.85 -11.69
CA LEU A 9 0.08 -10.58 -10.44
C LEU A 9 -0.50 -11.99 -10.59
N VAL A 10 0.37 -13.01 -10.53
CA VAL A 10 -0.03 -14.41 -10.70
C VAL A 10 -0.30 -15.07 -9.34
N PHE A 11 -1.54 -15.52 -9.15
CA PHE A 11 -2.00 -16.22 -7.96
C PHE A 11 -2.31 -17.67 -8.26
N ALA A 12 -2.07 -18.55 -7.30
CA ALA A 12 -2.37 -19.97 -7.42
C ALA A 12 -3.02 -20.51 -6.14
N ASN A 13 -3.98 -21.41 -6.31
CA ASN A 13 -4.62 -22.14 -5.23
C ASN A 13 -4.65 -23.64 -5.53
N TRP A 14 -4.29 -24.45 -4.53
CA TRP A 14 -4.33 -25.90 -4.64
C TRP A 14 -5.72 -26.49 -4.42
N ASP A 15 -6.58 -25.79 -3.68
CA ASP A 15 -7.94 -26.22 -3.38
C ASP A 15 -8.89 -25.95 -4.57
N PRO A 16 -9.46 -27.00 -5.21
CA PRO A 16 -10.43 -26.82 -6.28
C PRO A 16 -11.80 -26.31 -5.79
N GLU A 17 -12.13 -26.45 -4.51
CA GLU A 17 -13.44 -26.08 -3.93
C GLU A 17 -13.47 -24.66 -3.35
N ALA A 18 -12.32 -24.01 -3.19
CA ALA A 18 -12.26 -22.63 -2.70
C ALA A 18 -13.00 -21.64 -3.65
N PRO A 19 -13.28 -20.41 -3.21
CA PRO A 19 -13.84 -19.39 -4.10
C PRO A 19 -12.93 -19.09 -5.30
N ASP A 20 -13.52 -18.62 -6.40
CA ASP A 20 -12.74 -18.06 -7.50
C ASP A 20 -12.06 -16.75 -7.06
N PHE A 21 -11.02 -16.34 -7.78
CA PHE A 21 -10.13 -15.26 -7.34
C PHE A 21 -10.88 -13.96 -7.03
N ASP A 22 -11.78 -13.52 -7.91
CA ASP A 22 -12.50 -12.26 -7.71
C ASP A 22 -13.48 -12.32 -6.52
N GLU A 23 -14.07 -13.50 -6.27
CA GLU A 23 -14.91 -13.70 -5.09
C GLU A 23 -14.06 -13.74 -3.80
N TYR A 24 -12.88 -14.36 -3.88
CA TYR A 24 -11.91 -14.43 -2.80
C TYR A 24 -11.48 -13.02 -2.38
N VAL A 25 -11.00 -12.22 -3.34
CA VAL A 25 -10.52 -10.85 -3.10
C VAL A 25 -11.66 -9.91 -2.71
N GLY A 26 -12.81 -9.99 -3.39
CA GLY A 26 -13.98 -9.14 -3.13
C GLY A 26 -13.63 -7.65 -3.18
N GLU A 27 -14.15 -6.87 -2.24
CA GLU A 27 -13.94 -5.41 -2.23
C GLU A 27 -12.48 -4.98 -2.02
N PHE A 28 -11.59 -5.92 -1.66
CA PHE A 28 -10.15 -5.66 -1.54
C PHE A 28 -9.46 -5.37 -2.88
N HIS A 29 -10.14 -5.60 -4.01
CA HIS A 29 -9.64 -5.25 -5.35
C HIS A 29 -9.14 -3.80 -5.42
N TRP A 30 -9.77 -2.89 -4.67
CA TRP A 30 -9.33 -1.50 -4.65
C TRP A 30 -7.90 -1.29 -4.13
N TRP A 31 -7.45 -2.08 -3.15
CA TRP A 31 -6.06 -2.03 -2.69
C TRP A 31 -5.14 -2.81 -3.62
N LEU A 32 -5.62 -3.94 -4.16
CA LEU A 32 -4.83 -4.75 -5.08
C LEU A 32 -4.53 -4.03 -6.39
N ASP A 33 -5.47 -3.20 -6.87
CA ASP A 33 -5.27 -2.28 -7.99
C ASP A 33 -4.10 -1.34 -7.74
N ASN A 34 -3.89 -0.89 -6.51
CA ASN A 34 -2.78 0.02 -6.21
C ASN A 34 -1.45 -0.70 -6.31
N LEU A 35 -1.38 -1.99 -5.96
CA LEU A 35 -0.18 -2.77 -6.21
C LEU A 35 0.08 -3.01 -7.70
N ALA A 36 -0.97 -3.25 -8.48
CA ALA A 36 -0.84 -3.71 -9.88
C ALA A 36 -0.77 -2.57 -10.91
N ASP A 37 -1.45 -1.45 -10.65
CA ASP A 37 -1.49 -0.29 -11.52
C ASP A 37 -0.28 0.62 -11.27
N ALA A 38 0.06 1.47 -12.25
CA ALA A 38 1.11 2.46 -12.09
C ALA A 38 0.69 3.59 -11.13
N PHE A 39 1.67 4.39 -10.70
CA PHE A 39 1.45 5.55 -9.82
C PHE A 39 0.45 6.57 -10.38
N ASP A 40 0.31 6.67 -11.71
CA ASP A 40 -0.63 7.54 -12.39
C ASP A 40 -2.02 6.90 -12.63
N GLY A 41 -2.19 5.66 -12.16
CA GLY A 41 -3.41 4.87 -12.33
C GLY A 41 -3.50 4.11 -13.65
N THR A 42 -2.43 4.05 -14.46
CA THR A 42 -2.41 3.19 -15.66
C THR A 42 -2.54 1.73 -15.25
N GLU A 43 -3.53 1.03 -15.83
CA GLU A 43 -3.87 -0.34 -15.47
C GLU A 43 -2.71 -1.30 -15.76
N ALA A 44 -2.43 -2.21 -14.82
CA ALA A 44 -1.38 -3.23 -14.96
C ALA A 44 0.01 -2.65 -15.33
N GLY A 45 0.28 -1.42 -14.86
CA GLY A 45 1.47 -0.66 -15.21
C GLY A 45 2.70 -0.94 -14.34
N THR A 46 2.61 -1.84 -13.36
CA THR A 46 3.71 -2.16 -12.44
C THR A 46 4.48 -3.40 -12.88
N GLU A 47 5.81 -3.33 -12.82
CA GLU A 47 6.72 -4.45 -13.11
C GLU A 47 7.72 -4.70 -11.98
N VAL A 48 8.22 -5.93 -11.89
CA VAL A 48 9.28 -6.29 -10.93
C VAL A 48 10.63 -5.89 -11.50
N PHE A 49 11.27 -4.91 -10.89
CA PHE A 49 12.62 -4.48 -11.25
C PHE A 49 13.70 -5.32 -10.58
N HIS A 50 14.69 -5.81 -11.34
CA HIS A 50 15.89 -6.53 -10.86
C HIS A 50 15.67 -7.84 -10.06
N GLY A 51 14.43 -8.24 -9.75
CA GLY A 51 14.09 -9.52 -9.11
C GLY A 51 13.68 -9.41 -7.65
N VAL A 52 13.88 -10.49 -6.89
CA VAL A 52 13.37 -10.61 -5.49
C VAL A 52 14.52 -10.82 -4.52
N LEU A 53 14.65 -9.94 -3.54
CA LEU A 53 15.57 -10.09 -2.42
C LEU A 53 15.03 -11.13 -1.42
N LYS A 54 15.85 -12.10 -1.02
CA LYS A 54 15.44 -13.20 -0.11
C LYS A 54 16.41 -13.33 1.06
N TRP A 55 15.86 -13.37 2.27
CA TRP A 55 16.60 -13.68 3.49
C TRP A 55 15.69 -14.41 4.48
N ARG A 56 16.26 -14.93 5.57
CA ARG A 56 15.52 -15.64 6.63
C ARG A 56 15.41 -14.77 7.87
N ILE A 57 14.20 -14.68 8.42
CA ILE A 57 13.92 -14.02 9.70
C ILE A 57 13.44 -15.09 10.67
N LYS A 58 13.91 -15.07 11.93
CA LYS A 58 13.44 -15.97 12.99
C LYS A 58 12.10 -15.47 13.55
N SER A 59 11.07 -15.49 12.72
CA SER A 59 9.72 -15.06 13.08
C SER A 59 8.67 -15.90 12.38
N ASN A 60 7.45 -15.93 12.92
CA ASN A 60 6.30 -16.48 12.21
C ASN A 60 5.82 -15.50 11.14
N TRP A 61 5.42 -16.00 9.97
CA TRP A 61 4.94 -15.16 8.86
C TRP A 61 3.77 -14.23 9.27
N LYS A 62 2.92 -14.68 10.21
CA LYS A 62 1.78 -13.90 10.70
C LYS A 62 2.16 -12.54 11.29
N PHE A 63 3.35 -12.41 11.88
CA PHE A 63 3.80 -11.13 12.45
C PHE A 63 4.01 -10.07 11.37
N VAL A 64 4.53 -10.45 10.21
CA VAL A 64 4.72 -9.51 9.08
C VAL A 64 3.36 -9.15 8.49
N SER A 65 2.49 -10.15 8.32
CA SER A 65 1.16 -9.96 7.76
C SER A 65 0.28 -9.06 8.63
N GLU A 66 0.28 -9.24 9.96
CA GLU A 66 -0.47 -8.40 10.90
C GLU A 66 0.07 -6.98 10.97
N ASN A 67 1.40 -6.81 10.96
CA ASN A 67 2.02 -5.50 10.94
C ASN A 67 1.57 -4.67 9.72
N PHE A 68 1.61 -5.25 8.52
CA PHE A 68 1.18 -4.57 7.29
C PHE A 68 -0.34 -4.41 7.19
N LEU A 69 -1.11 -5.31 7.79
CA LEU A 69 -2.58 -5.23 7.74
C LEU A 69 -3.09 -3.97 8.46
N GLY A 70 -2.51 -3.67 9.63
CA GLY A 70 -3.16 -2.75 10.56
C GLY A 70 -2.26 -1.97 11.51
N ASP A 71 -1.02 -2.38 11.73
CA ASP A 71 -0.21 -1.83 12.82
C ASP A 71 0.39 -0.50 12.43
N THR A 72 -0.33 0.59 12.69
CA THR A 72 0.26 1.93 12.66
C THR A 72 0.78 2.40 14.01
N TYR A 73 0.56 1.61 15.06
CA TYR A 73 0.95 1.96 16.42
C TYR A 73 2.47 1.84 16.62
N HIS A 74 3.11 0.87 15.96
CA HIS A 74 4.56 0.72 16.00
C HIS A 74 5.33 1.91 15.42
N GLY A 75 4.69 2.76 14.60
CA GLY A 75 5.36 3.84 13.90
C GLY A 75 6.15 4.76 14.82
N ALA A 76 5.50 5.26 15.88
CA ALA A 76 6.11 6.21 16.81
C ALA A 76 7.25 5.62 17.66
N SER A 77 7.28 4.30 17.85
CA SER A 77 8.25 3.62 18.71
C SER A 77 9.37 2.96 17.90
N THR A 78 9.01 2.11 16.95
CA THR A 78 9.94 1.30 16.17
C THR A 78 10.67 2.09 15.08
N HIS A 79 10.04 3.13 14.50
CA HIS A 79 10.70 3.99 13.50
C HIS A 79 11.40 5.21 14.10
N ALA A 80 11.37 5.43 15.43
CA ALA A 80 11.88 6.64 16.07
C ALA A 80 13.32 7.00 15.68
N SER A 81 14.21 6.00 15.53
CA SER A 81 15.61 6.24 15.15
C SER A 81 15.77 6.71 13.70
N VAL A 82 15.07 6.08 12.75
CA VAL A 82 15.14 6.45 11.32
C VAL A 82 14.48 7.80 11.05
N GLU A 83 13.46 8.14 11.82
CA GLU A 83 12.82 9.45 11.79
C GLU A 83 13.71 10.55 12.36
N ALA A 84 14.44 10.27 13.46
CA ALA A 84 15.36 11.21 14.07
C ALA A 84 16.47 11.66 13.11
N VAL A 85 16.94 10.75 12.25
CA VAL A 85 17.99 11.03 11.25
C VAL A 85 17.44 11.48 9.90
N GLY A 86 16.11 11.54 9.72
CA GLY A 86 15.48 12.05 8.50
C GLY A 86 15.64 11.16 7.26
N ILE A 87 15.93 9.87 7.44
CA ILE A 87 16.07 8.88 6.36
C ILE A 87 14.76 8.13 6.12
N GLY A 88 13.76 8.32 7.00
CA GLY A 88 12.45 7.72 6.87
C GLY A 88 11.61 8.29 5.71
N PRO A 89 10.50 7.63 5.35
CA PRO A 89 9.62 8.04 4.23
C PRO A 89 8.96 9.42 4.39
N GLY A 90 9.12 10.11 5.52
CA GLY A 90 8.63 11.49 5.71
C GLY A 90 9.58 12.57 5.19
N GLY A 91 10.73 12.18 4.63
CA GLY A 91 11.77 13.07 4.13
C GLY A 91 12.25 14.09 5.17
N ARG A 92 12.82 15.21 4.68
CA ARG A 92 13.25 16.34 5.54
C ARG A 92 12.08 17.08 6.20
N GLY A 93 10.88 17.00 5.61
CA GLY A 93 9.68 17.69 6.07
C GLY A 93 9.00 17.07 7.30
N LYS A 94 9.40 15.85 7.72
CA LYS A 94 8.75 15.07 8.79
C LYS A 94 7.23 14.93 8.62
N ARG A 95 6.77 15.04 7.37
CA ARG A 95 5.37 14.88 6.97
C ARG A 95 5.28 13.77 5.96
N ARG A 96 4.30 12.89 6.15
CA ARG A 96 3.95 11.85 5.18
C ARG A 96 2.45 11.94 4.99
N HIS A 97 2.00 12.12 3.75
CA HIS A 97 0.56 12.13 3.44
C HIS A 97 -0.24 13.19 4.23
N GLY A 98 0.34 14.37 4.47
CA GLY A 98 -0.25 15.43 5.31
C GLY A 98 -0.06 15.23 6.83
N GLU A 99 0.32 14.04 7.26
CA GLU A 99 0.46 13.70 8.68
C GLU A 99 1.83 14.06 9.21
N ARG A 100 1.87 14.62 10.42
CA ARG A 100 3.13 14.77 11.17
C ARG A 100 3.43 13.49 11.93
N GLN A 101 4.70 13.09 11.97
CA GLN A 101 5.15 11.89 12.70
C GLN A 101 4.72 11.88 14.18
N ASN A 102 4.65 13.05 14.82
CA ASN A 102 4.22 13.19 16.22
C ASN A 102 2.69 13.11 16.43
N GLN A 103 1.89 12.96 15.38
CA GLN A 103 0.45 12.79 15.51
C GLN A 103 0.04 11.35 15.80
N GLY A 104 0.96 10.38 15.81
CA GLY A 104 0.73 9.04 16.38
C GLY A 104 -0.47 8.27 15.81
N GLY A 105 -0.93 8.61 14.61
CA GLY A 105 -2.14 8.03 14.01
C GLY A 105 -3.47 8.70 14.32
N PHE A 106 -3.47 9.89 14.92
CA PHE A 106 -4.64 10.77 15.11
C PHE A 106 -4.86 11.77 13.96
N SER A 107 -4.26 11.51 12.80
CA SER A 107 -4.52 12.29 11.59
C SER A 107 -5.96 12.13 11.13
N LYS A 108 -6.48 13.17 10.49
CA LYS A 108 -7.78 13.10 9.83
C LYS A 108 -7.69 12.10 8.67
N GLY A 109 -8.80 11.40 8.40
CA GLY A 109 -8.93 10.50 7.25
C GLY A 109 -8.40 9.08 7.44
N ARG A 110 -7.75 8.75 8.57
CA ARG A 110 -7.27 7.39 8.80
C ARG A 110 -8.40 6.37 8.91
N MET A 111 -8.26 5.30 8.15
CA MET A 111 -9.18 4.17 8.09
C MET A 111 -8.41 2.86 8.29
N LYS A 112 -9.02 1.92 9.01
CA LYS A 112 -8.61 0.53 9.09
C LYS A 112 -9.76 -0.31 8.58
N THR A 113 -9.53 -1.05 7.51
CA THR A 113 -10.58 -1.84 6.87
C THR A 113 -10.20 -3.30 6.91
N SER A 114 -11.10 -4.12 7.42
CA SER A 114 -11.04 -5.57 7.34
C SER A 114 -12.09 -6.05 6.35
N PHE A 115 -11.73 -7.02 5.53
CA PHE A 115 -12.60 -7.58 4.52
C PHE A 115 -12.96 -9.01 4.87
N ARG A 116 -14.01 -9.50 4.21
CA ARG A 116 -14.33 -10.93 4.24
C ARG A 116 -13.10 -11.75 3.82
N LEU A 117 -12.98 -12.96 4.35
CA LEU A 117 -11.87 -13.88 4.06
C LEU A 117 -10.48 -13.42 4.53
N GLY A 118 -10.41 -12.36 5.34
CA GLY A 118 -9.23 -12.02 6.15
C GLY A 118 -8.27 -11.01 5.54
N HIS A 119 -8.61 -10.41 4.40
CA HIS A 119 -7.83 -9.29 3.87
C HIS A 119 -7.99 -8.07 4.76
N GLY A 120 -7.01 -7.18 4.74
CA GLY A 120 -7.13 -5.93 5.46
C GLY A 120 -6.13 -4.91 5.00
N ALA A 121 -6.48 -3.65 5.23
CA ALA A 121 -5.65 -2.54 4.87
C ALA A 121 -5.80 -1.39 5.85
N SER A 122 -4.73 -0.61 5.93
CA SER A 122 -4.70 0.68 6.58
C SER A 122 -4.57 1.75 5.52
N ASP A 123 -5.26 2.87 5.70
CA ASP A 123 -5.22 3.93 4.71
C ASP A 123 -5.50 5.30 5.32
N ASN A 124 -5.25 6.36 4.57
CA ASN A 124 -5.70 7.71 4.89
C ASN A 124 -6.49 8.29 3.71
N LEU A 125 -7.79 8.49 3.84
CA LEU A 125 -8.64 9.00 2.77
C LEU A 125 -8.55 10.52 2.55
N ASP A 126 -7.80 11.22 3.42
CA ASP A 126 -7.63 12.69 3.41
C ASP A 126 -6.18 13.04 3.06
N TYR A 127 -5.65 12.46 1.98
CA TYR A 127 -4.29 12.70 1.51
C TYR A 127 -4.08 14.17 1.11
N GLU A 128 -3.35 14.95 1.93
CA GLU A 128 -2.98 16.33 1.59
C GLU A 128 -1.78 16.43 0.65
N LEU A 129 -0.94 15.39 0.59
CA LEU A 129 0.32 15.38 -0.15
C LEU A 129 0.45 14.15 -1.06
N PRO A 130 1.04 14.32 -2.26
CA PRO A 130 1.16 13.26 -3.27
C PRO A 130 2.07 12.13 -2.77
N TYR A 131 3.37 12.39 -2.71
CA TYR A 131 4.43 11.49 -2.28
C TYR A 131 5.44 12.29 -1.44
N PRO A 132 6.36 11.63 -0.71
CA PRO A 132 7.45 12.32 -0.06
C PRO A 132 8.29 13.10 -1.08
N GLU A 133 8.78 14.27 -0.70
CA GLU A 133 9.75 14.99 -1.52
C GLU A 133 11.06 14.20 -1.62
N PHE A 134 11.54 14.00 -2.83
CA PHE A 134 12.81 13.36 -3.11
C PHE A 134 13.95 14.38 -3.15
N ALA A 135 15.20 13.92 -3.01
CA ALA A 135 16.35 14.80 -3.15
C ALA A 135 16.55 15.25 -4.62
N GLU A 136 16.14 14.39 -5.54
CA GLU A 136 16.15 14.55 -6.99
C GLU A 136 14.86 15.26 -7.45
N PRO A 137 14.93 16.50 -7.95
CA PRO A 137 13.74 17.26 -8.38
C PRO A 137 12.91 16.53 -9.44
N GLU A 138 13.56 15.83 -10.36
CA GLU A 138 12.90 15.11 -11.45
C GLU A 138 12.00 13.98 -10.93
N LEU A 139 12.36 13.35 -9.81
CA LEU A 139 11.52 12.34 -9.16
C LEU A 139 10.29 13.00 -8.52
N THR A 140 10.48 14.12 -7.81
CA THR A 140 9.37 14.89 -7.25
C THR A 140 8.38 15.31 -8.35
N GLU A 141 8.88 15.89 -9.44
CA GLU A 141 8.04 16.32 -10.58
C GLU A 141 7.26 15.14 -11.21
N TYR A 142 7.91 13.99 -11.39
CA TYR A 142 7.26 12.79 -11.89
C TYR A 142 6.10 12.33 -10.99
N PHE A 143 6.35 12.25 -9.68
CA PHE A 143 5.35 11.77 -8.72
C PHE A 143 4.20 12.75 -8.52
N GLU A 144 4.44 14.06 -8.62
CA GLU A 144 3.39 15.09 -8.64
C GLU A 144 2.51 15.01 -9.89
N ALA A 145 3.12 14.81 -11.06
CA ALA A 145 2.38 14.63 -12.31
C ALA A 145 1.53 13.35 -12.29
N ALA A 146 2.12 12.23 -11.84
CA ALA A 146 1.42 10.96 -11.69
C ALA A 146 0.24 11.08 -10.70
N TRP A 147 0.47 11.74 -9.57
CA TRP A 147 -0.58 12.01 -8.58
C TRP A 147 -1.75 12.79 -9.16
N SER A 148 -1.46 13.86 -9.90
CA SER A 148 -2.49 14.72 -10.49
C SER A 148 -3.36 13.95 -11.48
N LYS A 149 -2.72 13.19 -12.37
CA LYS A 149 -3.42 12.32 -13.33
C LYS A 149 -4.27 11.25 -12.64
N ARG A 150 -3.74 10.62 -11.58
CA ARG A 150 -4.48 9.62 -10.79
C ARG A 150 -5.68 10.23 -10.07
N ALA A 151 -5.53 11.42 -9.50
CA ALA A 151 -6.60 12.13 -8.82
C ALA A 151 -7.75 12.48 -9.78
N GLU A 152 -7.43 12.98 -10.97
CA GLU A 152 -8.42 13.23 -12.03
C GLU A 152 -9.17 11.96 -12.43
N LYS A 153 -8.44 10.85 -12.64
CA LYS A 153 -9.04 9.55 -12.98
C LYS A 153 -10.00 9.06 -11.89
N LEU A 154 -9.56 9.03 -10.63
CA LEU A 154 -10.39 8.54 -9.52
C LEU A 154 -11.60 9.46 -9.30
N GLN A 155 -11.45 10.77 -9.45
CA GLN A 155 -12.56 11.72 -9.38
C GLN A 155 -13.59 11.46 -10.47
N ALA A 156 -13.14 11.21 -11.72
CA ALA A 156 -14.03 10.87 -12.83
C ALA A 156 -14.78 9.54 -12.60
N GLU A 157 -14.16 8.60 -11.89
CA GLU A 157 -14.76 7.32 -11.48
C GLU A 157 -15.65 7.44 -10.22
N GLY A 158 -15.72 8.62 -9.58
CA GLY A 158 -16.45 8.81 -8.32
C GLY A 158 -15.80 8.11 -7.12
N ARG A 159 -14.51 7.79 -7.20
CA ARG A 159 -13.74 7.08 -6.17
C ARG A 159 -12.90 8.06 -5.36
N PRO A 160 -12.75 7.85 -4.04
CA PRO A 160 -11.85 8.67 -3.24
C PRO A 160 -10.39 8.39 -3.61
N LEU A 161 -9.56 9.41 -3.40
CA LEU A 161 -8.12 9.31 -3.50
C LEU A 161 -7.63 8.50 -2.29
N GLY A 162 -7.50 7.19 -2.47
CA GLY A 162 -7.25 6.23 -1.39
C GLY A 162 -6.56 4.95 -1.86
N GLY A 163 -6.32 4.08 -0.90
CA GLY A 163 -5.79 2.73 -0.97
C GLY A 163 -4.25 2.63 -0.99
N ARG A 164 -3.54 3.68 -0.56
CA ARG A 164 -2.07 3.74 -0.65
C ARG A 164 -1.36 3.43 0.66
N GLY A 165 -2.10 3.21 1.74
CA GLY A 165 -1.49 2.67 2.95
C GLY A 165 -1.18 1.16 2.84
N PRO A 166 -0.52 0.60 3.86
CA PRO A 166 -0.11 -0.79 3.86
C PRO A 166 -1.33 -1.71 3.92
N ALA A 167 -1.21 -2.85 3.25
CA ALA A 167 -2.28 -3.83 3.14
C ALA A 167 -1.74 -5.26 3.12
N THR A 168 -2.61 -6.19 3.48
CA THR A 168 -2.36 -7.64 3.39
C THR A 168 -3.53 -8.31 2.69
N LEU A 169 -3.27 -8.86 1.50
CA LEU A 169 -4.10 -9.91 0.94
C LEU A 169 -3.76 -11.20 1.70
N PHE A 170 -4.72 -11.67 2.51
CA PHE A 170 -4.63 -12.96 3.18
C PHE A 170 -4.10 -14.07 2.25
N PRO A 171 -3.34 -15.05 2.77
CA PRO A 171 -2.76 -15.04 4.11
C PRO A 171 -1.56 -14.10 4.24
N ASN A 172 -0.70 -14.01 3.23
CA ASN A 172 0.69 -13.57 3.44
C ASN A 172 1.26 -12.67 2.33
N LEU A 173 0.42 -12.11 1.45
CA LEU A 173 0.86 -11.08 0.52
C LEU A 173 0.65 -9.71 1.15
N SER A 174 1.72 -9.15 1.69
CA SER A 174 1.73 -7.80 2.27
C SER A 174 2.41 -6.82 1.33
N PHE A 175 1.83 -5.64 1.16
CA PHE A 175 2.32 -4.61 0.26
C PHE A 175 1.99 -3.21 0.77
N ASN A 176 2.66 -2.21 0.20
CA ASN A 176 2.44 -0.79 0.42
C ASN A 176 2.74 -0.07 -0.90
N HIS A 177 1.99 0.97 -1.23
CA HIS A 177 2.10 1.67 -2.52
C HIS A 177 2.48 3.15 -2.34
#